data_AF-A0A928B718-F1
#
_entry.id   AF-A0A928B718-F1
#
_cell.length_a   1.000
_cell.length_b   1.000
_cell.length_c   1.000
_cell.angle_alpha   90.00
_cell.angle_beta   90.00
_cell.angle_gamma   90.00
#
_symmetry.space_group_name_H-M   'P 1'
#
loop_
_entity.id
_entity.type
_entity.pdbx_description
1 polymer ?
#
loop_
_entity_poly.entity_id
_entity_poly.type
_entity_poly.pdbx_seq_one_letter_code
_entity_poly.pdbx_strand_id
1 'polypeptide(L)'
;MKSKLLLAIAVVFITQATQVNAQDVFKKFGKNLGNAVKKELVKKFNEGKQTHSRQQPETKQQAQPQSKPKSPERKILVLDEGENIIRDTTLDYIDEYGINHGGGILIGGILWAPVNCGYHATDYPYGKLFQWGRKHGQGYGVPYNDEKHNVHPDKTTAEIVPAPVTPAEARKHPNRFYARSEYSSFNWTKNDMKLWNLFTDDGTIFKNEANDPCPKGWRLPELFDFYNLTEHYSEFTEYPNGGPKGRWFSGPEPYGTNVQRIFLPATGSRTRDGHSINRDVSTGYWTLRHGGGEGLIWTLYFSGDNVEVSPYGFPHEANPVRCVKDIKGQKMK
;
A
#
# COMPACT_ATOMS: atom_id res chain seq x y z
N MET A 1 20.84 9.83 -22.71
CA MET A 1 20.48 10.03 -21.29
C MET A 1 19.93 8.78 -20.59
N LYS A 2 18.98 8.03 -21.18
CA LYS A 2 18.39 6.81 -20.57
C LYS A 2 19.40 5.73 -20.12
N SER A 3 20.48 5.52 -20.89
CA SER A 3 21.54 4.54 -20.56
C SER A 3 22.35 4.88 -19.30
N LYS A 4 22.62 6.18 -19.04
CA LYS A 4 23.38 6.62 -17.85
C LYS A 4 22.56 6.52 -16.56
N LEU A 5 21.24 6.71 -16.64
CA LEU A 5 20.32 6.58 -15.50
C LEU A 5 20.13 5.11 -15.10
N LEU A 6 19.99 4.20 -16.07
CA LEU A 6 19.95 2.76 -15.82
C LEU A 6 21.27 2.23 -15.21
N LEU A 7 22.41 2.77 -15.63
CA LEU A 7 23.71 2.41 -15.07
C LEU A 7 23.87 2.90 -13.62
N ALA A 8 23.37 4.10 -13.30
CA ALA A 8 23.39 4.63 -11.93
C ALA A 8 22.50 3.79 -10.98
N ILE A 9 21.30 3.41 -11.42
CA ILE A 9 20.39 2.55 -10.65
C ILE A 9 21.02 1.18 -10.39
N ALA A 10 21.61 0.54 -11.42
CA ALA A 10 22.26 -0.75 -11.25
C ALA A 10 23.47 -0.73 -10.30
N VAL A 11 24.27 0.35 -10.32
CA VAL A 11 25.44 0.51 -9.43
C VAL A 11 25.01 0.70 -7.96
N VAL A 12 23.91 1.41 -7.72
CA VAL A 12 23.33 1.57 -6.37
C VAL A 12 22.82 0.24 -5.82
N PHE A 13 22.16 -0.59 -6.65
CA PHE A 13 21.72 -1.92 -6.22
C PHE A 13 22.88 -2.89 -5.93
N ILE A 14 24.00 -2.80 -6.66
CA ILE A 14 25.16 -3.69 -6.46
C ILE A 14 25.96 -3.31 -5.20
N THR A 15 26.01 -2.03 -4.83
CA THR A 15 26.75 -1.58 -3.64
C THR A 15 26.01 -1.82 -2.33
N GLN A 16 24.69 -2.02 -2.35
CA GLN A 16 23.88 -2.34 -1.17
C GLN A 16 23.68 -3.85 -0.93
N ALA A 17 24.04 -4.70 -1.89
CA ALA A 17 23.89 -6.15 -1.79
C ALA A 17 25.14 -6.80 -1.18
N THR A 18 25.30 -6.72 0.13
CA THR A 18 26.14 -7.71 0.82
C THR A 18 25.38 -9.04 0.88
N GLN A 19 25.83 -10.01 0.07
CA GLN A 19 25.42 -11.42 0.04
C GLN A 19 24.15 -11.81 -0.75
N VAL A 20 23.83 -11.13 -1.86
CA VAL A 20 22.97 -11.74 -2.90
C VAL A 20 23.84 -12.18 -4.07
N ASN A 21 23.66 -13.42 -4.52
CA ASN A 21 24.40 -13.99 -5.64
C ASN A 21 24.19 -13.12 -6.89
N ALA A 22 25.19 -12.30 -7.24
CA ALA A 22 25.13 -11.36 -8.34
C ALA A 22 24.74 -12.02 -9.69
N GLN A 23 24.95 -13.34 -9.83
CA GLN A 23 24.52 -14.09 -11.00
C GLN A 23 22.99 -14.13 -11.19
N ASP A 24 22.22 -14.13 -10.09
CA ASP A 24 20.75 -14.16 -10.15
C ASP A 24 20.17 -12.77 -10.47
N VAL A 25 20.81 -11.70 -9.98
CA VAL A 25 20.49 -10.33 -10.38
C VAL A 25 20.77 -10.12 -11.87
N PHE A 26 21.89 -10.63 -12.38
CA PHE A 26 22.20 -10.59 -13.82
C PHE A 26 21.22 -11.40 -14.67
N LYS A 27 20.74 -12.56 -14.20
CA LYS A 27 19.71 -13.34 -14.91
C LYS A 27 18.36 -12.60 -14.96
N LYS A 28 17.97 -11.93 -13.88
CA LYS A 28 16.66 -11.28 -13.76
C LYS A 28 16.57 -9.96 -14.54
N PHE A 29 17.67 -9.20 -14.63
CA PHE A 29 17.70 -7.89 -15.31
C PHE A 29 18.40 -7.91 -16.70
N GLY A 30 19.20 -8.93 -17.01
CA GLY A 30 20.09 -8.96 -18.18
C GLY A 30 19.43 -9.15 -19.54
N LYS A 31 18.14 -9.51 -19.62
CA LYS A 31 17.47 -9.75 -20.91
C LYS A 31 17.25 -8.48 -21.75
N ASN A 32 17.16 -7.31 -21.11
CA ASN A 32 16.84 -6.04 -21.79
C ASN A 32 18.02 -5.05 -21.90
N LEU A 33 19.23 -5.47 -21.53
CA LEU A 33 20.43 -4.63 -21.57
C LEU A 33 21.23 -4.85 -22.87
N GLY A 34 21.52 -3.75 -23.58
CA GLY A 34 22.40 -3.76 -24.75
C GLY A 34 23.83 -4.19 -24.40
N ASN A 35 24.51 -4.84 -25.35
CA ASN A 35 25.82 -5.49 -25.16
C ASN A 35 26.92 -4.58 -24.61
N ALA A 36 26.87 -3.27 -24.90
CA ALA A 36 27.82 -2.29 -24.37
C ALA A 36 27.70 -2.11 -22.85
N VAL A 37 26.47 -2.13 -22.31
CA VAL A 37 26.21 -1.97 -20.87
C VAL A 37 26.60 -3.24 -20.10
N LYS A 38 26.39 -4.42 -20.70
CA LYS A 38 26.83 -5.70 -20.13
C LYS A 38 28.34 -5.76 -19.96
N LYS A 39 29.12 -5.33 -20.95
CA LYS A 39 30.59 -5.30 -20.87
C LYS A 39 31.10 -4.38 -19.76
N GLU A 40 30.49 -3.21 -19.60
CA GLU A 40 30.90 -2.23 -18.58
C GLU A 40 30.60 -2.69 -17.15
N LEU A 41 29.45 -3.36 -16.93
CA LEU A 41 29.09 -3.92 -15.62
C LEU A 41 30.01 -5.08 -15.21
N VAL A 42 30.38 -5.96 -16.15
CA VAL A 42 31.33 -7.05 -15.89
C VAL A 42 32.71 -6.51 -15.55
N LYS A 43 33.16 -5.45 -16.24
CA LYS A 43 34.44 -4.78 -15.96
C LYS A 43 34.47 -4.23 -14.53
N LYS A 44 33.44 -3.47 -14.11
CA LYS A 44 33.35 -2.90 -12.76
C LYS A 44 33.22 -3.95 -11.66
N PHE A 45 32.53 -5.06 -11.93
CA PHE A 45 32.44 -6.18 -10.99
C PHE A 45 33.79 -6.84 -10.73
N ASN A 46 34.63 -6.99 -11.77
CA ASN A 46 35.97 -7.56 -11.63
C ASN A 46 36.94 -6.60 -10.93
N GLU A 47 36.80 -5.28 -11.15
CA GLU A 47 37.56 -4.25 -10.43
C GLU A 47 37.21 -4.22 -8.93
N GLY A 48 35.95 -4.42 -8.55
CA GLY A 48 35.50 -4.47 -7.14
C GLY A 48 35.94 -5.71 -6.36
N LYS A 49 36.30 -6.82 -7.04
CA LYS A 49 36.87 -8.00 -6.37
C LYS A 49 38.34 -7.83 -5.99
N GLN A 50 39.08 -6.93 -6.63
CA GLN A 50 40.50 -6.73 -6.35
C GLN A 50 40.76 -5.85 -5.10
N THR A 51 39.77 -5.09 -4.63
CA THR A 51 39.94 -4.13 -3.52
C THR A 51 39.59 -4.69 -2.13
N HIS A 52 39.16 -5.95 -2.00
CA HIS A 52 38.84 -6.57 -0.69
C HIS A 52 39.71 -7.78 -0.32
N SER A 53 40.85 -7.96 -1.00
CA SER A 53 41.89 -8.90 -0.59
C SER A 53 43.03 -8.17 0.12
N ARG A 54 42.86 -7.77 1.39
CA ARG A 54 44.01 -7.44 2.25
C ARG A 54 43.74 -7.77 3.73
N GLN A 55 44.16 -8.99 4.08
CA GLN A 55 44.74 -9.48 5.33
C GLN A 55 44.11 -9.08 6.68
N GLN A 56 43.65 -10.10 7.44
CA GLN A 56 44.03 -10.31 8.85
C GLN A 56 43.90 -11.80 9.24
N PRO A 57 44.66 -12.28 10.26
CA PRO A 57 45.18 -13.66 10.32
C PRO A 57 44.34 -14.62 11.17
N GLU A 58 44.40 -15.89 10.80
CA GLU A 58 43.82 -17.02 11.53
C GLU A 58 44.51 -17.23 12.89
N THR A 59 43.72 -17.28 13.96
CA THR A 59 44.14 -17.90 15.23
C THR A 59 43.27 -19.13 15.47
N LYS A 60 43.89 -20.31 15.49
CA LYS A 60 43.24 -21.58 15.83
C LYS A 60 43.02 -21.66 17.34
N GLN A 61 41.78 -21.92 17.76
CA GLN A 61 41.48 -22.50 19.08
C GLN A 61 40.36 -23.53 18.94
N GLN A 62 40.66 -24.76 19.35
CA GLN A 62 39.71 -25.86 19.56
C GLN A 62 38.96 -25.65 20.87
N ALA A 63 37.63 -25.86 20.87
CA ALA A 63 36.88 -26.22 22.07
C ALA A 63 35.57 -26.99 21.76
N GLN A 64 35.26 -27.89 22.70
CA GLN A 64 34.25 -28.95 22.83
C GLN A 64 32.76 -28.62 22.56
N PRO A 65 31.88 -29.65 22.44
CA PRO A 65 30.49 -29.49 22.01
C PRO A 65 29.60 -28.92 23.13
N GLN A 66 29.03 -27.74 22.90
CA GLN A 66 27.98 -27.19 23.76
C GLN A 66 26.58 -27.52 23.22
N SER A 67 25.74 -27.97 24.15
CA SER A 67 24.34 -28.35 23.99
C SER A 67 23.48 -27.27 23.31
N LYS A 68 22.65 -27.69 22.34
CA LYS A 68 21.62 -26.87 21.69
C LYS A 68 20.73 -26.15 22.72
N PRO A 69 20.52 -24.83 22.63
CA PRO A 69 19.42 -24.19 23.32
C PRO A 69 18.10 -24.63 22.65
N LYS A 70 17.14 -25.10 23.45
CA LYS A 70 15.77 -25.35 23.01
C LYS A 70 15.20 -24.07 22.40
N SER A 71 14.79 -24.15 21.13
CA SER A 71 13.98 -23.12 20.48
C SER A 71 12.74 -22.85 21.33
N PRO A 72 12.33 -21.59 21.55
CA PRO A 72 11.02 -21.32 22.13
C PRO A 72 9.95 -21.86 21.17
N GLU A 73 9.01 -22.64 21.70
CA GLU A 73 7.83 -23.08 20.97
C GLU A 73 7.08 -21.86 20.42
N ARG A 74 6.89 -21.83 19.10
CA ARG A 74 5.98 -20.89 18.46
C ARG A 74 4.56 -21.26 18.90
N LYS A 75 3.95 -20.47 19.77
CA LYS A 75 2.49 -20.45 19.90
C LYS A 75 1.94 -19.92 18.58
N ILE A 76 1.45 -20.83 17.74
CA ILE A 76 0.67 -20.50 16.56
C ILE A 76 -0.61 -19.85 17.08
N LEU A 77 -0.79 -18.56 16.79
CA LEU A 77 -2.07 -17.88 17.00
C LEU A 77 -3.00 -18.37 15.89
N VAL A 78 -3.84 -19.35 16.22
CA VAL A 78 -4.93 -19.81 15.37
C VAL A 78 -5.99 -18.73 15.37
N LEU A 79 -6.26 -18.14 14.20
CA LEU A 79 -7.40 -17.26 13.98
C LEU A 79 -8.55 -18.13 13.44
N ASP A 80 -9.35 -18.57 14.41
CA ASP A 80 -10.73 -19.05 14.32
C ASP A 80 -11.00 -20.42 13.67
N GLU A 81 -11.11 -21.45 14.52
CA GLU A 81 -12.19 -22.43 14.47
C GLU A 81 -12.60 -22.75 15.91
N GLY A 82 -13.87 -22.48 16.25
CA GLY A 82 -14.65 -23.17 17.31
C GLY A 82 -14.05 -23.36 18.71
N GLU A 83 -14.68 -22.72 19.69
CA GLU A 83 -14.61 -22.95 21.15
C GLU A 83 -13.49 -22.26 21.96
N ASN A 84 -13.92 -21.32 22.82
CA ASN A 84 -13.22 -20.76 23.99
C ASN A 84 -11.75 -20.31 23.82
N ILE A 85 -11.44 -19.63 22.71
CA ILE A 85 -10.20 -18.87 22.59
C ILE A 85 -10.45 -17.46 23.11
N ILE A 86 -9.69 -17.02 24.13
CA ILE A 86 -9.64 -15.60 24.52
C ILE A 86 -9.10 -14.81 23.32
N ARG A 87 -10.00 -14.20 22.56
CA ARG A 87 -9.65 -13.38 21.39
C ARG A 87 -8.88 -12.15 21.86
N ASP A 88 -7.70 -11.93 21.28
CA ASP A 88 -6.93 -10.71 21.50
C ASP A 88 -7.59 -9.55 20.73
N THR A 89 -8.48 -8.83 21.41
CA THR A 89 -9.18 -7.67 20.85
C THR A 89 -8.25 -6.49 20.57
N THR A 90 -6.97 -6.54 20.98
CA THR A 90 -6.00 -5.49 20.63
C THR A 90 -5.63 -5.48 19.14
N LEU A 91 -5.97 -6.56 18.42
CA LEU A 91 -5.78 -6.70 16.97
C LEU A 91 -7.02 -6.31 16.16
N ASP A 92 -8.10 -5.90 16.83
CA ASP A 92 -9.32 -5.48 16.17
C ASP A 92 -9.17 -4.13 15.47
N TYR A 93 -9.87 -3.98 14.35
CA TYR A 93 -10.04 -2.72 13.65
C TYR A 93 -11.25 -1.98 14.21
N ILE A 94 -10.97 -1.00 15.07
CA ILE A 94 -11.96 -0.08 15.62
C ILE A 94 -11.83 1.24 14.86
N ASP A 95 -12.88 1.66 14.16
CA ASP A 95 -12.86 2.84 13.30
C ASP A 95 -12.94 4.18 14.08
N GLU A 96 -12.99 5.30 13.36
CA GLU A 96 -13.08 6.63 13.97
C GLU A 96 -14.41 6.90 14.71
N TYR A 97 -15.44 6.08 14.50
CA TYR A 97 -16.73 6.16 15.18
C TYR A 97 -16.83 5.17 16.36
N GLY A 98 -15.77 4.42 16.64
CA GLY A 98 -15.74 3.40 17.69
C GLY A 98 -16.39 2.08 17.30
N ILE A 99 -16.71 1.87 16.02
CA ILE A 99 -17.30 0.62 15.53
C ILE A 99 -16.18 -0.41 15.36
N ASN A 100 -16.35 -1.57 15.98
CA ASN A 100 -15.44 -2.71 15.82
C ASN A 100 -15.84 -3.54 14.60
N HIS A 101 -14.97 -3.58 13.59
CA HIS A 101 -15.19 -4.32 12.34
C HIS A 101 -14.56 -5.72 12.34
N GLY A 102 -14.02 -6.16 13.47
CA GLY A 102 -13.39 -7.47 13.62
C GLY A 102 -11.87 -7.43 13.66
N GLY A 103 -11.28 -8.62 13.81
CA GLY A 103 -9.84 -8.81 13.87
C GLY A 103 -9.17 -8.51 12.53
N GLY A 104 -7.95 -7.97 12.58
CA GLY A 104 -7.12 -7.85 11.39
C GLY A 104 -6.81 -9.22 10.77
N ILE A 105 -6.62 -9.21 9.44
CA ILE A 105 -6.31 -10.40 8.67
C ILE A 105 -4.80 -10.43 8.37
N LEU A 106 -4.09 -11.44 8.86
CA LEU A 106 -2.64 -11.55 8.69
C LEU A 106 -2.28 -12.12 7.30
N ILE A 107 -1.70 -11.30 6.43
CA ILE A 107 -1.21 -11.72 5.11
C ILE A 107 0.19 -11.13 4.92
N GLY A 108 1.17 -11.96 4.53
CA GLY A 108 2.52 -11.49 4.25
C GLY A 108 3.22 -10.81 5.44
N GLY A 109 2.91 -11.21 6.68
CA GLY A 109 3.53 -10.67 7.89
C GLY A 109 2.92 -9.35 8.41
N ILE A 110 1.86 -8.84 7.79
CA ILE A 110 1.15 -7.64 8.23
C ILE A 110 -0.35 -7.89 8.42
N LEU A 111 -0.97 -7.22 9.40
CA LEU A 111 -2.42 -7.28 9.60
C LEU A 111 -3.11 -6.28 8.68
N TRP A 112 -4.02 -6.76 7.85
CA TRP A 112 -4.90 -5.96 7.02
C TRP A 112 -6.23 -5.70 7.73
N ALA A 113 -6.75 -4.48 7.61
CA ALA A 113 -8.06 -4.16 8.13
C ALA A 113 -9.14 -4.98 7.40
N PRO A 114 -10.18 -5.47 8.12
CA PRO A 114 -11.26 -6.25 7.52
C PRO A 114 -12.14 -5.42 6.57
N VAL A 115 -12.20 -4.10 6.75
CA VAL A 115 -12.97 -3.16 5.90
C VAL A 115 -12.15 -1.93 5.47
N ASN A 116 -12.64 -1.21 4.46
CA ASN A 116 -12.08 0.08 4.03
C ASN A 116 -12.33 1.17 5.08
N CYS A 117 -11.50 2.21 5.10
CA CYS A 117 -11.75 3.38 5.94
C CYS A 117 -13.14 3.99 5.66
N GLY A 118 -13.84 4.37 6.72
CA GLY A 118 -15.18 4.93 6.62
C GLY A 118 -16.26 3.94 6.16
N TYR A 119 -16.00 2.63 6.20
CA TYR A 119 -17.02 1.62 5.93
C TYR A 119 -18.18 1.72 6.91
N HIS A 120 -19.38 1.67 6.37
CA HIS A 120 -20.62 1.52 7.13
C HIS A 120 -21.58 0.72 6.27
N ALA A 121 -22.08 -0.41 6.79
CA ALA A 121 -22.81 -1.40 6.00
C ALA A 121 -23.97 -0.81 5.18
N THR A 122 -24.68 0.20 5.71
CA THR A 122 -25.82 0.84 5.02
C THR A 122 -25.46 2.12 4.29
N ASP A 123 -24.50 2.90 4.81
CA ASP A 123 -24.33 4.30 4.41
C ASP A 123 -23.15 4.45 3.45
N TYR A 124 -22.13 3.61 3.61
CA TYR A 124 -20.88 3.59 2.86
C TYR A 124 -20.40 2.12 2.69
N PRO A 125 -21.13 1.26 1.97
CA PRO A 125 -20.86 -0.17 1.90
C PRO A 125 -19.51 -0.53 1.25
N TYR A 126 -18.87 0.41 0.57
CA TYR A 126 -17.53 0.27 -0.02
C TYR A 126 -16.45 1.00 0.80
N GLY A 127 -16.81 1.68 1.89
CA GLY A 127 -15.99 2.70 2.53
C GLY A 127 -16.04 4.05 1.81
N LYS A 128 -15.39 5.04 2.41
CA LYS A 128 -15.33 6.41 1.87
C LYS A 128 -14.12 6.57 0.94
N LEU A 129 -14.22 7.57 0.06
CA LEU A 129 -13.13 8.00 -0.82
C LEU A 129 -12.38 9.18 -0.18
N PHE A 130 -11.05 9.21 -0.30
CA PHE A 130 -10.21 10.23 0.30
C PHE A 130 -9.37 10.92 -0.77
N GLN A 131 -9.32 12.25 -0.82
CA GLN A 131 -8.22 12.92 -1.53
C GLN A 131 -6.92 12.65 -0.78
N TRP A 132 -5.81 12.45 -1.49
CA TRP A 132 -4.58 12.02 -0.84
C TRP A 132 -4.13 13.07 0.19
N GLY A 133 -3.91 12.65 1.43
CA GLY A 133 -3.56 13.57 2.52
C GLY A 133 -4.72 14.13 3.35
N ARG A 134 -5.97 13.72 3.07
CA ARG A 134 -7.16 14.09 3.85
C ARG A 134 -7.33 13.23 5.10
N LYS A 135 -7.74 13.86 6.22
CA LYS A 135 -8.22 13.14 7.42
C LYS A 135 -9.55 12.42 7.19
N HIS A 136 -10.49 13.12 6.56
CA HIS A 136 -11.86 12.66 6.39
C HIS A 136 -12.13 12.38 4.92
N GLY A 137 -12.77 11.24 4.65
CA GLY A 137 -13.25 10.85 3.34
C GLY A 137 -14.65 11.36 3.05
N GLN A 138 -15.08 11.21 1.80
CA GLN A 138 -16.38 11.57 1.28
C GLN A 138 -17.08 10.32 0.73
N GLY A 139 -18.41 10.28 0.80
CA GLY A 139 -19.16 9.23 0.10
C GLY A 139 -19.10 9.41 -1.42
N TYR A 140 -19.35 8.33 -2.14
CA TYR A 140 -19.53 8.26 -3.59
C TYR A 140 -20.93 8.74 -3.99
N GLY A 141 -21.07 9.49 -5.09
CA GLY A 141 -22.41 9.74 -5.62
C GLY A 141 -22.66 11.00 -6.44
N VAL A 142 -21.64 11.64 -7.03
CA VAL A 142 -21.88 12.68 -8.05
C VAL A 142 -21.46 12.12 -9.41
N PRO A 143 -22.34 11.52 -10.22
CA PRO A 143 -21.93 10.93 -11.49
C PRO A 143 -21.45 11.98 -12.51
N TYR A 144 -20.63 11.55 -13.47
CA TYR A 144 -20.07 12.39 -14.55
C TYR A 144 -21.01 12.57 -15.77
N ASN A 145 -22.30 12.19 -15.71
CA ASN A 145 -23.37 12.41 -16.74
C ASN A 145 -24.25 11.16 -17.01
N ASP A 146 -24.39 10.20 -16.10
CA ASP A 146 -25.32 9.08 -16.34
C ASP A 146 -25.76 8.42 -15.03
N GLU A 147 -27.07 8.22 -14.87
CA GLU A 147 -27.69 7.41 -13.82
C GLU A 147 -27.12 5.98 -13.80
N LYS A 148 -26.58 5.48 -14.92
CA LYS A 148 -25.99 4.13 -15.04
C LYS A 148 -24.67 3.91 -14.30
N HIS A 149 -23.93 4.96 -13.93
CA HIS A 149 -22.65 4.82 -13.21
C HIS A 149 -22.79 5.00 -11.68
N ASN A 150 -24.02 5.20 -11.22
CA ASN A 150 -24.34 5.45 -9.82
C ASN A 150 -25.27 4.35 -9.27
N VAL A 151 -25.02 3.10 -9.66
CA VAL A 151 -25.87 1.94 -9.32
C VAL A 151 -25.99 1.76 -7.80
N HIS A 152 -25.00 2.24 -7.05
CA HIS A 152 -25.00 2.24 -5.58
C HIS A 152 -24.41 3.56 -5.06
N PRO A 153 -25.17 4.65 -4.90
CA PRO A 153 -24.65 5.86 -4.26
C PRO A 153 -24.51 5.64 -2.75
N ASP A 154 -23.54 6.31 -2.14
CA ASP A 154 -23.47 6.37 -0.67
C ASP A 154 -24.51 7.37 -0.14
N LYS A 155 -24.84 7.28 1.15
CA LYS A 155 -25.87 8.13 1.79
C LYS A 155 -25.63 9.62 1.64
N THR A 156 -24.37 10.03 1.60
CA THR A 156 -23.98 11.43 1.44
C THR A 156 -22.98 11.58 0.31
N THR A 157 -23.15 12.61 -0.51
CA THR A 157 -22.19 12.99 -1.55
C THR A 157 -21.33 14.17 -1.08
N ALA A 158 -20.19 14.36 -1.72
CA ALA A 158 -19.30 15.46 -1.41
C ALA A 158 -19.87 16.82 -1.88
N GLU A 159 -19.70 17.86 -1.06
CA GLU A 159 -19.84 19.25 -1.51
C GLU A 159 -18.59 19.62 -2.31
N ILE A 160 -18.75 19.90 -3.61
CA ILE A 160 -17.64 20.24 -4.50
C ILE A 160 -17.31 21.72 -4.34
N VAL A 161 -16.06 22.02 -3.98
CA VAL A 161 -15.56 23.39 -3.80
C VAL A 161 -14.21 23.58 -4.51
N PRO A 162 -13.82 24.81 -4.88
CA PRO A 162 -12.53 25.05 -5.53
C PRO A 162 -11.31 24.79 -4.62
N ALA A 163 -10.28 24.15 -5.18
CA ALA A 163 -8.91 24.11 -4.64
C ALA A 163 -8.11 25.37 -5.03
N PRO A 164 -6.96 25.69 -4.40
CA PRO A 164 -6.35 24.97 -3.27
C PRO A 164 -6.78 25.51 -1.91
N VAL A 165 -6.91 24.59 -0.93
CA VAL A 165 -7.21 24.91 0.47
C VAL A 165 -6.04 24.50 1.39
N THR A 166 -5.97 25.02 2.61
CA THR A 166 -5.00 24.52 3.60
C THR A 166 -5.50 23.23 4.24
N PRO A 167 -4.62 22.32 4.71
CA PRO A 167 -5.06 21.10 5.39
C PRO A 167 -5.86 21.39 6.67
N ALA A 168 -5.53 22.47 7.39
CA ALA A 168 -6.24 22.88 8.58
C ALA A 168 -7.70 23.28 8.29
N GLU A 169 -7.93 23.98 7.19
CA GLU A 169 -9.28 24.35 6.78
C GLU A 169 -10.06 23.14 6.26
N ALA A 170 -9.42 22.25 5.49
CA ALA A 170 -10.05 21.03 5.02
C ALA A 170 -10.54 20.10 6.13
N ARG A 171 -9.85 20.05 7.28
CA ARG A 171 -10.27 19.26 8.45
C ARG A 171 -11.58 19.76 9.08
N LYS A 172 -11.89 21.05 8.98
CA LYS A 172 -13.16 21.61 9.48
C LYS A 172 -14.36 21.21 8.62
N HIS A 173 -14.11 20.75 7.40
CA HIS A 173 -15.13 20.44 6.41
C HIS A 173 -14.98 19.01 5.89
N PRO A 174 -15.37 18.00 6.69
CA PRO A 174 -15.14 16.58 6.37
C PRO A 174 -15.80 16.15 5.05
N ASN A 175 -16.96 16.73 4.70
CA ASN A 175 -17.72 16.35 3.51
C ASN A 175 -17.38 17.17 2.24
N ARG A 176 -16.42 18.10 2.28
CA ARG A 176 -16.02 18.86 1.08
C ARG A 176 -15.03 18.08 0.23
N PHE A 177 -15.20 18.12 -1.09
CA PHE A 177 -14.20 17.72 -2.07
C PHE A 177 -13.63 18.97 -2.74
N TYR A 178 -12.30 19.08 -2.76
CA TYR A 178 -11.62 20.25 -3.31
C TYR A 178 -11.22 19.97 -4.76
N ALA A 179 -12.09 20.36 -5.69
CA ALA A 179 -11.89 20.15 -7.12
C ALA A 179 -10.81 21.06 -7.68
N ARG A 180 -10.13 20.58 -8.73
CA ARG A 180 -9.07 21.31 -9.41
C ARG A 180 -9.55 22.71 -9.81
N SER A 181 -8.73 23.73 -9.52
CA SER A 181 -8.86 25.04 -10.15
C SER A 181 -7.77 25.25 -11.20
N GLU A 182 -7.93 26.29 -12.01
CA GLU A 182 -6.96 26.71 -13.02
C GLU A 182 -5.54 26.95 -12.46
N TYR A 183 -5.43 27.15 -11.14
CA TYR A 183 -4.20 27.54 -10.44
C TYR A 183 -3.44 26.39 -9.75
N SER A 184 -4.01 25.18 -9.64
CA SER A 184 -3.37 24.05 -8.95
C SER A 184 -3.36 22.80 -9.85
N SER A 185 -2.28 22.59 -10.60
CA SER A 185 -2.27 21.61 -11.69
C SER A 185 -2.42 20.15 -11.22
N PHE A 186 -2.03 19.80 -9.98
CA PHE A 186 -2.07 18.40 -9.52
C PHE A 186 -2.41 18.18 -8.04
N ASN A 187 -2.62 19.22 -7.23
CA ASN A 187 -2.86 19.07 -5.80
C ASN A 187 -4.12 19.84 -5.37
N TRP A 188 -4.90 19.26 -4.45
CA TRP A 188 -6.07 19.91 -3.86
C TRP A 188 -5.70 20.91 -2.75
N THR A 189 -4.46 20.82 -2.25
CA THR A 189 -3.95 21.69 -1.19
C THR A 189 -2.82 22.62 -1.66
N LYS A 190 -2.59 23.70 -0.91
CA LYS A 190 -1.49 24.65 -1.14
C LYS A 190 -0.14 24.02 -0.78
N ASN A 191 0.47 23.27 -1.71
CA ASN A 191 1.86 22.78 -1.69
C ASN A 191 2.38 22.27 -0.33
N ASP A 192 1.53 21.59 0.44
CA ASP A 192 1.94 20.92 1.66
C ASP A 192 2.22 19.45 1.33
N MET A 193 3.51 19.08 1.27
CA MET A 193 3.92 17.68 1.06
C MET A 193 3.85 16.86 2.36
N LYS A 194 3.45 17.47 3.48
CA LYS A 194 3.47 16.87 4.82
C LYS A 194 2.10 16.34 5.25
N LEU A 195 1.34 15.75 4.32
CA LEU A 195 -0.06 15.42 4.58
C LEU A 195 -0.22 14.13 5.39
N TRP A 196 -0.07 12.95 4.80
CA TRP A 196 -0.15 11.69 5.55
C TRP A 196 1.19 11.26 6.13
N ASN A 197 2.28 11.65 5.49
CA ASN A 197 3.64 11.35 5.90
C ASN A 197 4.59 12.55 5.79
N LEU A 198 5.63 12.49 6.60
CA LEU A 198 6.92 13.13 6.35
C LEU A 198 7.91 12.02 6.01
N PHE A 199 8.52 12.06 4.83
CA PHE A 199 9.81 11.41 4.67
C PHE A 199 10.84 12.34 5.28
N THR A 200 11.60 11.83 6.23
CA THR A 200 12.87 12.45 6.60
C THR A 200 13.97 11.92 5.71
N ASP A 201 15.05 12.70 5.59
CA ASP A 201 16.19 12.38 4.74
C ASP A 201 16.91 11.08 5.15
N ASP A 202 16.68 10.60 6.38
CA ASP A 202 17.19 9.32 6.89
C ASP A 202 16.28 8.11 6.56
N GLY A 203 15.19 8.33 5.83
CA GLY A 203 14.23 7.31 5.45
C GLY A 203 13.21 6.93 6.53
N THR A 204 13.20 7.60 7.69
CA THR A 204 12.10 7.43 8.64
C THR A 204 10.80 8.06 8.14
N ILE A 205 9.69 7.37 8.42
CA ILE A 205 8.35 7.81 8.01
C ILE A 205 7.65 8.31 9.27
N PHE A 206 7.40 9.62 9.34
CA PHE A 206 6.57 10.17 10.41
C PHE A 206 5.11 10.21 9.97
N LYS A 207 4.26 9.57 10.75
CA LYS A 207 2.80 9.62 10.60
C LYS A 207 2.29 10.99 11.04
N ASN A 208 1.60 11.70 10.15
CA ASN A 208 0.89 12.92 10.53
C ASN A 208 -0.51 12.55 11.04
N GLU A 209 -0.63 12.38 12.35
CA GLU A 209 -1.89 11.96 12.99
C GLU A 209 -3.08 12.89 12.70
N ALA A 210 -2.81 14.19 12.46
CA ALA A 210 -3.86 15.17 12.18
C ALA A 210 -4.59 14.90 10.86
N ASN A 211 -3.91 14.26 9.90
CA ASN A 211 -4.44 13.97 8.58
C ASN A 211 -4.62 12.48 8.30
N ASP A 212 -4.12 11.59 9.16
CA ASP A 212 -4.18 10.15 8.91
C ASP A 212 -5.62 9.59 8.98
N PRO A 213 -6.19 9.04 7.90
CA PRO A 213 -7.53 8.44 7.89
C PRO A 213 -7.59 7.12 8.65
N CYS A 214 -6.46 6.46 8.92
CA CYS A 214 -6.43 5.20 9.64
C CYS A 214 -6.60 5.41 11.15
N PRO A 215 -7.38 4.53 11.82
CA PRO A 215 -7.52 4.57 13.27
C PRO A 215 -6.21 4.40 14.02
N LYS A 216 -6.24 4.67 15.33
CA LYS A 216 -5.05 4.57 16.18
C LYS A 216 -4.44 3.16 16.13
N GLY A 217 -3.13 3.09 15.93
CA GLY A 217 -2.40 1.82 15.81
C GLY A 217 -2.46 1.18 14.42
N TRP A 218 -3.23 1.73 13.49
CA TRP A 218 -3.25 1.36 12.09
C TRP A 218 -2.54 2.44 11.25
N ARG A 219 -2.06 2.10 10.06
CA ARG A 219 -1.40 3.01 9.11
C ARG A 219 -1.87 2.74 7.68
N LEU A 220 -1.61 3.67 6.76
CA LEU A 220 -1.73 3.38 5.34
C LEU A 220 -0.72 2.30 4.90
N PRO A 221 -1.04 1.50 3.88
CA PRO A 221 -0.09 0.56 3.31
C PRO A 221 1.06 1.27 2.59
N GLU A 222 2.24 0.68 2.70
CA GLU A 222 3.38 0.99 1.85
C GLU A 222 3.31 0.21 0.53
N LEU A 223 4.23 0.52 -0.38
CA LEU A 223 4.37 -0.21 -1.65
C LEU A 223 4.59 -1.70 -1.44
N PHE A 224 5.47 -2.05 -0.48
CA PHE A 224 5.82 -3.44 -0.21
C PHE A 224 4.61 -4.24 0.32
N ASP A 225 3.76 -3.62 1.14
CA ASP A 225 2.54 -4.27 1.64
C ASP A 225 1.65 -4.69 0.46
N PHE A 226 1.45 -3.79 -0.51
CA PHE A 226 0.66 -4.11 -1.70
C PHE A 226 1.35 -5.10 -2.64
N TYR A 227 2.66 -5.01 -2.87
CA TYR A 227 3.36 -6.01 -3.66
C TYR A 227 3.16 -7.41 -3.09
N ASN A 228 3.37 -7.58 -1.78
CA ASN A 228 3.13 -8.85 -1.09
C ASN A 228 1.67 -9.29 -1.19
N LEU A 229 0.71 -8.37 -1.03
CA LEU A 229 -0.72 -8.69 -1.12
C LEU A 229 -1.12 -9.17 -2.53
N THR A 230 -0.53 -8.60 -3.57
CA THR A 230 -0.88 -8.86 -4.97
C THR A 230 -0.18 -10.06 -5.60
N GLU A 231 0.64 -10.81 -4.86
CA GLU A 231 1.31 -12.00 -5.40
C GLU A 231 0.30 -13.05 -5.89
N HIS A 232 -0.79 -13.24 -5.15
CA HIS A 232 -1.91 -14.08 -5.55
C HIS A 232 -3.26 -13.44 -5.22
N TYR A 233 -4.19 -13.61 -6.14
CA TYR A 233 -5.54 -13.05 -6.07
C TYR A 233 -6.54 -13.90 -6.86
N SER A 234 -7.82 -13.70 -6.60
CA SER A 234 -8.91 -14.34 -7.32
C SER A 234 -9.23 -13.63 -8.63
N GLU A 235 -10.03 -14.29 -9.46
CA GLU A 235 -10.83 -13.61 -10.47
C GLU A 235 -11.69 -12.48 -9.88
N PHE A 236 -12.07 -11.53 -10.74
CA PHE A 236 -12.99 -10.46 -10.34
C PHE A 236 -14.36 -11.07 -10.06
N THR A 237 -14.93 -10.74 -8.91
CA THR A 237 -16.11 -11.43 -8.40
C THR A 237 -16.97 -10.52 -7.55
N GLU A 238 -18.14 -11.01 -7.18
CA GLU A 238 -19.07 -10.36 -6.27
C GLU A 238 -18.85 -10.87 -4.85
N TYR A 239 -18.87 -9.97 -3.88
CA TYR A 239 -18.82 -10.37 -2.47
C TYR A 239 -20.09 -11.17 -2.12
N PRO A 240 -20.02 -12.22 -1.28
CA PRO A 240 -21.17 -13.07 -0.98
C PRO A 240 -22.43 -12.29 -0.59
N ASN A 241 -23.60 -12.84 -0.95
CA ASN A 241 -24.94 -12.29 -0.65
C ASN A 241 -25.27 -10.96 -1.34
N GLY A 242 -24.84 -10.77 -2.60
CA GLY A 242 -25.18 -9.58 -3.35
C GLY A 242 -24.34 -8.35 -3.00
N GLY A 243 -23.14 -8.56 -2.46
CA GLY A 243 -22.28 -7.50 -1.96
C GLY A 243 -21.44 -6.82 -3.05
N PRO A 244 -20.53 -5.91 -2.66
CA PRO A 244 -19.64 -5.22 -3.58
C PRO A 244 -18.91 -6.12 -4.58
N LYS A 245 -18.73 -5.68 -5.83
CA LYS A 245 -17.80 -6.35 -6.73
C LYS A 245 -16.35 -5.98 -6.41
N GLY A 246 -15.42 -6.86 -6.72
CA GLY A 246 -14.01 -6.68 -6.37
C GLY A 246 -13.18 -7.95 -6.54
N ARG A 247 -12.12 -8.06 -5.74
CA ARG A 247 -11.20 -9.21 -5.78
C ARG A 247 -10.79 -9.65 -4.38
N TRP A 248 -10.56 -10.95 -4.23
CA TRP A 248 -9.89 -11.52 -3.09
C TRP A 248 -8.38 -11.54 -3.32
N PHE A 249 -7.61 -11.19 -2.30
CA PHE A 249 -6.16 -11.20 -2.30
C PHE A 249 -5.66 -12.09 -1.17
N SER A 250 -4.78 -13.04 -1.47
CA SER A 250 -4.19 -13.98 -0.49
C SER A 250 -2.69 -13.76 -0.27
N GLY A 251 -2.10 -12.83 -1.03
CA GLY A 251 -0.68 -12.50 -0.94
C GLY A 251 0.22 -13.69 -1.26
N PRO A 252 1.16 -14.08 -0.39
CA PRO A 252 2.19 -15.07 -0.73
C PRO A 252 1.64 -16.49 -0.93
N GLU A 253 0.47 -16.80 -0.38
CA GLU A 253 -0.15 -18.11 -0.57
C GLU A 253 -1.00 -18.11 -1.84
N PRO A 254 -0.91 -19.15 -2.71
CA PRO A 254 -1.79 -19.30 -3.86
C PRO A 254 -3.25 -19.15 -3.47
N TYR A 255 -4.02 -18.43 -4.31
CA TYR A 255 -5.41 -18.15 -3.99
C TYR A 255 -6.22 -19.43 -3.84
N GLY A 256 -6.99 -19.50 -2.75
CA GLY A 256 -7.94 -20.57 -2.45
C GLY A 256 -8.94 -20.15 -1.38
N THR A 257 -10.07 -20.83 -1.31
CA THR A 257 -11.11 -20.53 -0.31
C THR A 257 -10.75 -20.92 1.12
N ASN A 258 -9.64 -21.65 1.29
CA ASN A 258 -9.19 -22.17 2.58
C ASN A 258 -7.90 -21.47 3.07
N VAL A 259 -7.40 -20.48 2.32
CA VAL A 259 -6.27 -19.65 2.75
C VAL A 259 -6.76 -18.31 3.28
N GLN A 260 -5.94 -17.70 4.12
CA GLN A 260 -6.19 -16.36 4.60
C GLN A 260 -6.22 -15.39 3.40
N ARG A 261 -7.27 -14.57 3.34
CA ARG A 261 -7.49 -13.62 2.26
C ARG A 261 -8.29 -12.42 2.74
N ILE A 262 -8.14 -11.31 2.04
CA ILE A 262 -9.01 -10.14 2.19
C ILE A 262 -9.73 -9.85 0.89
N PHE A 263 -10.92 -9.28 0.99
CA PHE A 263 -11.62 -8.74 -0.17
C PHE A 263 -11.40 -7.25 -0.25
N LEU A 264 -10.92 -6.78 -1.41
CA LEU A 264 -10.91 -5.36 -1.74
C LEU A 264 -12.05 -5.09 -2.72
N PRO A 265 -13.05 -4.28 -2.33
CA PRO A 265 -14.12 -3.89 -3.25
C PRO A 265 -13.61 -2.90 -4.30
N ALA A 266 -14.11 -3.01 -5.53
CA ALA A 266 -13.95 -2.03 -6.60
C ALA A 266 -14.77 -0.78 -6.27
N THR A 267 -14.24 0.04 -5.37
CA THR A 267 -14.95 1.19 -4.76
C THR A 267 -15.23 2.32 -5.77
N GLY A 268 -14.58 2.27 -6.94
CA GLY A 268 -14.49 3.38 -7.85
C GLY A 268 -13.51 4.44 -7.35
N SER A 269 -13.62 5.62 -7.93
CA SER A 269 -12.81 6.80 -7.62
C SER A 269 -13.65 8.07 -7.80
N ARG A 270 -13.12 9.21 -7.35
CA ARG A 270 -13.62 10.55 -7.69
C ARG A 270 -12.58 11.28 -8.53
N THR A 271 -12.99 11.76 -9.70
CA THR A 271 -12.15 12.54 -10.60
C THR A 271 -11.79 13.89 -10.00
N ARG A 272 -10.83 14.57 -10.62
CA ARG A 272 -10.37 15.92 -10.26
C ARG A 272 -11.44 17.00 -10.19
N ASP A 273 -12.53 16.81 -10.93
CA ASP A 273 -13.65 17.74 -11.01
C ASP A 273 -14.73 17.39 -9.98
N GLY A 274 -14.50 16.33 -9.20
CA GLY A 274 -15.41 15.89 -8.15
C GLY A 274 -16.45 14.90 -8.63
N HIS A 275 -16.29 14.25 -9.78
CA HIS A 275 -17.26 13.24 -10.24
C HIS A 275 -16.86 11.82 -9.85
N SER A 276 -17.82 11.03 -9.38
CA SER A 276 -17.69 9.62 -9.04
C SER A 276 -17.72 8.74 -10.30
N ILE A 277 -16.79 7.79 -10.38
CA ILE A 277 -16.63 6.87 -11.52
C ILE A 277 -16.25 5.46 -11.08
N ASN A 278 -16.53 4.47 -11.93
CA ASN A 278 -15.98 3.10 -11.91
C ASN A 278 -16.29 2.22 -10.67
N ARG A 279 -17.27 2.57 -9.83
CA ARG A 279 -17.74 1.64 -8.78
C ARG A 279 -18.19 0.33 -9.41
N ASP A 280 -17.80 -0.79 -8.78
CA ASP A 280 -17.98 -2.16 -9.26
C ASP A 280 -17.26 -2.54 -10.55
N VAL A 281 -16.40 -1.67 -11.07
CA VAL A 281 -15.64 -1.87 -12.31
C VAL A 281 -14.13 -1.87 -12.05
N SER A 282 -13.63 -0.83 -11.40
CA SER A 282 -12.21 -0.68 -11.06
C SER A 282 -12.00 0.27 -9.90
N THR A 283 -10.81 0.25 -9.29
CA THR A 283 -10.44 1.21 -8.25
C THR A 283 -8.93 1.27 -8.08
N GLY A 284 -8.44 2.39 -7.55
CA GLY A 284 -7.08 2.54 -7.06
C GLY A 284 -7.09 2.72 -5.55
N TYR A 285 -6.37 1.93 -4.78
CA TYR A 285 -6.20 2.12 -3.33
C TYR A 285 -4.97 2.97 -3.05
N TRP A 286 -5.10 3.98 -2.20
CA TRP A 286 -3.96 4.82 -1.84
C TRP A 286 -2.87 4.05 -1.11
N THR A 287 -1.63 4.32 -1.50
CA THR A 287 -0.45 4.00 -0.69
C THR A 287 0.05 5.24 0.06
N LEU A 288 1.00 5.03 0.97
CA LEU A 288 1.76 6.08 1.64
C LEU A 288 2.87 6.70 0.77
N ARG A 289 3.22 6.13 -0.39
CA ARG A 289 4.42 6.50 -1.16
C ARG A 289 4.12 7.47 -2.29
N HIS A 290 4.94 8.52 -2.39
CA HIS A 290 4.95 9.40 -3.56
C HIS A 290 5.53 8.66 -4.79
N GLY A 291 4.92 8.90 -5.94
CA GLY A 291 5.38 8.52 -7.27
C GLY A 291 6.68 9.23 -7.63
N GLY A 292 7.40 8.66 -8.61
CA GLY A 292 8.71 9.17 -9.06
C GLY A 292 8.67 10.50 -9.84
N GLY A 293 7.52 11.18 -9.95
CA GLY A 293 7.36 12.46 -10.68
C GLY A 293 6.13 13.26 -10.27
N GLU A 294 6.18 14.58 -10.49
CA GLU A 294 5.09 15.60 -10.43
C GLU A 294 4.13 15.57 -9.21
N GLY A 295 4.54 14.97 -8.09
CA GLY A 295 3.68 14.85 -6.91
C GLY A 295 2.58 13.80 -7.05
N LEU A 296 2.71 12.88 -8.00
CA LEU A 296 1.87 11.68 -8.09
C LEU A 296 2.08 10.79 -6.86
N ILE A 297 1.13 9.89 -6.62
CA ILE A 297 1.13 8.94 -5.52
C ILE A 297 0.97 7.54 -6.08
N TRP A 298 1.68 6.58 -5.51
CA TRP A 298 1.46 5.19 -5.84
C TRP A 298 0.10 4.70 -5.35
N THR A 299 -0.52 3.84 -6.15
CA THR A 299 -1.78 3.16 -5.82
C THR A 299 -1.67 1.67 -6.12
N LEU A 300 -2.46 0.86 -5.42
CA LEU A 300 -2.85 -0.46 -5.94
C LEU A 300 -4.08 -0.26 -6.82
N TYR A 301 -3.93 -0.43 -8.13
CA TYR A 301 -5.05 -0.44 -9.07
C TYR A 301 -5.49 -1.87 -9.38
N PHE A 302 -6.79 -2.09 -9.48
CA PHE A 302 -7.31 -3.30 -10.12
C PHE A 302 -8.64 -3.06 -10.84
N SER A 303 -8.92 -3.94 -11.80
CA SER A 303 -10.18 -4.04 -12.56
C SER A 303 -10.52 -5.51 -12.82
N GLY A 304 -11.48 -5.79 -13.70
CA GLY A 304 -11.80 -7.13 -14.22
C GLY A 304 -10.63 -7.88 -14.87
N ASP A 305 -9.63 -7.16 -15.40
CA ASP A 305 -8.55 -7.76 -16.21
C ASP A 305 -7.14 -7.43 -15.71
N ASN A 306 -7.01 -6.52 -14.73
CA ASN A 306 -5.70 -6.04 -14.30
C ASN A 306 -5.60 -5.95 -12.78
N VAL A 307 -4.39 -6.17 -12.26
CA VAL A 307 -3.97 -5.88 -10.89
C VAL A 307 -2.54 -5.34 -10.99
N GLU A 308 -2.33 -4.09 -10.55
CA GLU A 308 -1.02 -3.46 -10.62
C GLU A 308 -0.78 -2.49 -9.46
N VAL A 309 0.46 -2.39 -9.03
CA VAL A 309 0.92 -1.31 -8.14
C VAL A 309 1.56 -0.25 -9.03
N SER A 310 0.95 0.94 -9.11
CA SER A 310 1.14 1.91 -10.19
C SER A 310 1.38 3.34 -9.67
N PRO A 311 2.31 4.12 -10.26
CA PRO A 311 2.70 5.44 -9.76
C PRO A 311 1.80 6.60 -10.24
N TYR A 312 0.61 6.32 -10.80
CA TYR A 312 -0.21 7.31 -11.52
C TYR A 312 -1.41 7.85 -10.73
N GLY A 313 -1.40 7.74 -9.40
CA GLY A 313 -2.47 8.28 -8.58
C GLY A 313 -2.34 9.79 -8.41
N PHE A 314 -3.37 10.54 -8.77
CA PHE A 314 -3.36 12.00 -8.65
C PHE A 314 -3.87 12.46 -7.28
N PRO A 315 -3.12 13.25 -6.48
CA PRO A 315 -3.53 13.63 -5.12
C PRO A 315 -4.90 14.29 -5.01
N HIS A 316 -5.32 15.00 -6.07
CA HIS A 316 -6.59 15.70 -6.13
C HIS A 316 -7.79 14.81 -6.45
N GLU A 317 -7.57 13.60 -6.95
CA GLU A 317 -8.61 12.58 -7.06
C GLU A 317 -8.92 12.00 -5.68
N ALA A 318 -10.07 11.34 -5.52
CA ALA A 318 -10.37 10.59 -4.31
C ALA A 318 -10.44 9.09 -4.57
N ASN A 319 -9.77 8.33 -3.72
CA ASN A 319 -9.63 6.88 -3.80
C ASN A 319 -9.81 6.25 -2.41
N PRO A 320 -10.19 4.96 -2.32
CA PRO A 320 -10.33 4.27 -1.04
C PRO A 320 -8.98 4.08 -0.33
N VAL A 321 -9.06 3.87 0.99
CA VAL A 321 -7.94 3.50 1.86
C VAL A 321 -8.28 2.19 2.56
N ARG A 322 -7.33 1.25 2.56
CA ARG A 322 -7.38 0.02 3.35
C ARG A 322 -6.21 0.04 4.32
N CYS A 323 -6.46 0.17 5.61
CA CYS A 323 -5.37 0.28 6.58
C CYS A 323 -4.69 -1.07 6.86
N VAL A 324 -3.45 -0.97 7.34
CA VAL A 324 -2.66 -2.10 7.83
C VAL A 324 -2.08 -1.80 9.21
N LYS A 325 -1.64 -2.84 9.91
CA LYS A 325 -1.04 -2.74 11.24
C LYS A 325 0.16 -3.68 11.34
N ASP A 326 1.28 -3.11 11.78
CA ASP A 326 2.51 -3.87 12.01
C ASP A 326 2.36 -4.74 13.26
N ILE A 327 2.78 -6.00 13.17
CA ILE A 327 2.84 -6.89 14.33
C ILE A 327 4.20 -6.69 15.01
N LYS A 328 4.19 -6.19 16.25
CA LYS A 328 5.43 -6.04 17.05
C LYS A 328 6.09 -7.40 17.24
N GLY A 329 7.34 -7.55 16.76
CA GLY A 329 8.15 -8.76 16.96
C GLY A 329 8.62 -9.45 15.66
N GLN A 330 8.09 -9.09 14.50
CA GLN A 330 8.64 -9.51 13.21
C GLN A 330 9.41 -8.35 12.57
N LYS A 331 10.74 -8.31 12.78
CA LYS A 331 11.61 -7.64 11.81
C LYS A 331 11.61 -8.53 10.56
N MET A 332 11.06 -8.03 9.45
CA MET A 332 11.33 -8.65 8.15
C MET A 332 12.83 -8.59 7.92
N LYS A 333 13.44 -9.78 7.83
CA LYS A 333 14.87 -9.96 7.59
C LYS A 333 15.16 -9.91 6.10
#